data_AF-A7S443-F1
#
_entry.id   AF-A7S443-F1
#
_cell.length_a   1.000
_cell.length_b   1.000
_cell.length_c   1.000
_cell.angle_alpha   90.00
_cell.angle_beta   90.00
_cell.angle_gamma   90.00
#
_symmetry.space_group_name_H-M   'P 1'
#
loop_
_entity.id
_entity.type
_entity.pdbx_description
1 polymer ?
#
loop_
_entity_poly.entity_id
_entity_poly.type
_entity_poly.pdbx_seq_one_letter_code
_entity_poly.pdbx_strand_id
1 'polypeptide(L)'
;CWPKAWLASDFPQTRLLMVEYDTSLSHWVSQCPSEPETQSMSFCSEELMHKLRKAGIGKRPVIWITHSMGGLLVKQLLLLASDSEECMSDNSRGIIFYSTPHQGSIVASYSSQARYLLLPSVQVKELTQGNASKYGHLI
;
A
#
# COMPACT_ATOMS: atom_id res chain seq x y z
N CYS A 1 8.88 6.19 16.50
CA CYS A 1 8.37 4.84 16.15
C CYS A 1 9.45 3.80 16.46
N TRP A 2 9.06 2.55 16.70
CA TRP A 2 9.95 1.47 17.16
C TRP A 2 11.16 1.18 16.24
N PRO A 3 11.11 1.30 14.89
CA PRO A 3 12.26 0.99 14.04
C PRO A 3 13.42 1.99 14.25
N LYS A 4 13.10 3.27 14.45
CA LYS A 4 14.13 4.29 14.73
C LYS A 4 14.73 4.11 16.13
N ALA A 5 13.92 3.67 17.10
CA ALA A 5 14.35 3.58 18.49
C ALA A 5 15.26 2.37 18.75
N TRP A 6 14.95 1.21 18.15
CA TRP A 6 15.65 -0.04 18.46
C TRP A 6 16.54 -0.49 17.31
N LEU A 7 15.99 -0.61 16.10
CA LEU A 7 16.72 -1.16 14.95
C LEU A 7 17.87 -0.26 14.47
N ALA A 8 17.76 1.06 14.60
CA ALA A 8 18.82 1.96 14.19
C ALA A 8 20.10 1.82 15.02
N SER A 9 19.98 1.36 16.28
CA SER A 9 21.15 1.17 17.17
C SER A 9 21.98 -0.05 16.79
N ASP A 10 21.33 -1.11 16.31
CA ASP A 10 22.00 -2.34 15.85
C ASP A 10 22.72 -2.14 14.51
N PHE A 11 22.24 -1.19 13.68
CA PHE A 11 22.74 -0.94 12.32
C PHE A 11 23.09 0.53 12.08
N PRO A 12 24.14 1.08 12.74
CA PRO A 12 24.43 2.52 12.73
C PRO A 12 24.82 3.08 11.36
N GLN A 13 25.29 2.22 10.44
CA GLN A 13 25.67 2.60 9.08
C GLN A 13 24.52 2.50 8.07
N THR A 14 23.31 2.12 8.51
CA THR A 14 22.15 1.91 7.65
C THR A 14 21.22 3.12 7.66
N ARG A 15 20.72 3.52 6.49
CA ARG A 15 19.64 4.51 6.39
C ARG A 15 18.30 3.79 6.44
N LEU A 16 17.56 3.98 7.53
CA LEU A 16 16.17 3.52 7.65
C LEU A 16 15.22 4.57 7.05
N LEU A 17 14.35 4.15 6.13
CA LEU A 17 13.31 4.99 5.54
C LEU A 17 11.94 4.35 5.74
N MET A 18 10.96 5.18 6.06
CA MET A 18 9.55 4.84 5.97
C MET A 18 9.00 5.49 4.70
N VAL A 19 8.21 4.72 3.96
CA VAL A 19 7.61 5.16 2.71
C VAL A 19 6.12 5.31 2.94
N GLU A 20 5.63 6.51 2.70
CA GLU A 20 4.21 6.78 2.60
C GLU A 20 3.82 6.82 1.12
N TYR A 21 2.68 6.23 0.80
CA TYR A 21 2.11 6.17 -0.53
C TYR A 21 0.59 6.22 -0.40
N ASP A 22 -0.09 6.85 -1.35
CA ASP A 22 -1.53 7.01 -1.29
C ASP A 22 -2.20 5.65 -1.49
N THR A 23 -2.98 5.22 -0.50
CA THR A 23 -3.73 3.96 -0.54
C THR A 23 -5.18 4.23 -0.22
N SER A 24 -6.01 4.27 -1.25
CA SER A 24 -7.44 4.07 -1.02
C SER A 24 -7.72 2.59 -1.20
N LEU A 25 -7.91 1.89 -0.08
CA LEU A 25 -8.34 0.49 -0.06
C LEU A 25 -9.67 0.29 -0.81
N SER A 26 -10.48 1.36 -0.91
CA SER A 26 -11.74 1.39 -1.66
C SER A 26 -11.53 1.24 -3.17
N HIS A 27 -10.51 1.90 -3.75
CA HIS A 27 -10.26 1.88 -5.20
C HIS A 27 -9.62 0.57 -5.69
N TRP A 28 -9.00 -0.19 -4.79
CA TRP A 28 -8.46 -1.52 -5.08
C TRP A 28 -9.54 -2.60 -5.18
N VAL A 29 -10.63 -2.49 -4.38
CA VAL A 29 -11.73 -3.48 -4.36
C VAL A 29 -12.84 -3.12 -5.34
N SER A 30 -12.89 -1.88 -5.82
CA SER A 30 -13.88 -1.46 -6.79
C SER A 30 -13.50 -1.91 -8.20
N GLN A 31 -14.08 -3.04 -8.62
CA GLN A 31 -14.34 -3.28 -10.05
C GLN A 31 -15.46 -2.33 -10.53
N CYS A 32 -15.27 -1.01 -10.40
CA CYS A 32 -16.18 -0.02 -10.96
C CYS A 32 -15.59 0.45 -12.31
N PRO A 33 -16.24 0.20 -13.45
CA PRO A 33 -15.75 0.59 -14.78
C PRO A 33 -15.64 2.11 -15.03
N SER A 34 -15.97 2.93 -14.03
CA SER A 34 -16.17 4.38 -14.17
C SER A 34 -15.19 5.23 -13.38
N GLU A 35 -14.24 4.62 -12.66
CA GLU A 35 -13.24 5.36 -11.89
C GLU A 35 -11.95 5.56 -12.71
N PRO A 36 -11.37 6.77 -12.72
CA PRO A 36 -10.21 7.09 -13.55
C PRO A 36 -9.00 6.24 -13.18
N GLU A 37 -8.26 5.81 -14.20
CA GLU A 37 -7.07 4.94 -14.20
C GLU A 37 -5.89 5.40 -13.29
N THR A 38 -6.04 6.54 -12.62
CA THR A 38 -5.02 7.26 -11.83
C THR A 38 -4.67 6.60 -10.49
N GLN A 39 -5.24 5.44 -10.17
CA GLN A 39 -4.99 4.69 -8.93
C GLN A 39 -4.71 3.20 -9.18
N SER A 40 -4.26 2.88 -10.40
CA SER A 40 -3.78 1.54 -10.72
C SER A 40 -2.50 1.22 -9.94
N MET A 41 -2.31 -0.06 -9.60
CA MET A 41 -1.11 -0.56 -8.92
C MET A 41 0.18 -0.18 -9.67
N SER A 42 0.13 -0.15 -11.00
CA SER A 42 1.21 0.31 -11.87
C SER A 42 1.55 1.77 -11.61
N PHE A 43 0.56 2.68 -11.68
CA PHE A 43 0.77 4.10 -11.44
C PHE A 43 1.38 4.37 -10.05
N CYS A 44 0.81 3.77 -8.99
CA CYS A 44 1.35 3.91 -7.63
C CYS A 44 2.78 3.38 -7.52
N SER A 45 3.09 2.26 -8.19
CA SER A 45 4.44 1.70 -8.18
C SER A 45 5.45 2.58 -8.94
N GLU A 46 5.05 3.20 -10.05
CA GLU A 46 5.88 4.13 -10.82
C GLU A 46 6.15 5.42 -10.05
N GLU A 47 5.12 6.01 -9.43
CA GLU A 47 5.27 7.21 -8.62
C GLU A 47 6.19 6.93 -7.41
N LEU A 48 5.99 5.79 -6.74
CA LEU A 48 6.83 5.37 -5.65
C LEU A 48 8.29 5.16 -6.11
N MET A 49 8.48 4.49 -7.24
CA MET A 49 9.78 4.27 -7.84
C MET A 49 10.50 5.59 -8.12
N HIS A 50 9.81 6.57 -8.68
CA HIS A 50 10.35 7.91 -8.92
C HIS A 50 10.78 8.61 -7.61
N LYS A 51 9.92 8.58 -6.58
CA LYS A 51 10.24 9.14 -5.24
C LYS A 51 11.47 8.48 -4.62
N LEU A 52 11.56 7.15 -4.70
CA LEU A 52 12.67 6.37 -4.16
C LEU A 52 13.99 6.65 -4.89
N ARG A 53 13.95 6.72 -6.23
CA ARG A 53 15.11 7.10 -7.06
C ARG A 53 15.61 8.48 -6.70
N LYS A 54 14.72 9.47 -6.56
CA LYS A 54 15.06 10.83 -6.13
C LYS A 54 15.70 10.86 -4.73
N ALA A 55 15.28 9.95 -3.84
CA ALA A 55 15.91 9.76 -2.53
C ALA A 55 17.25 8.97 -2.57
N GLY A 56 17.71 8.57 -3.76
CA GLY A 56 18.94 7.81 -3.98
C GLY A 56 18.84 6.34 -3.57
N ILE A 57 17.64 5.78 -3.48
CA ILE A 57 17.44 4.34 -3.27
C ILE A 57 17.76 3.60 -4.57
N GLY A 58 18.40 2.44 -4.45
CA GLY A 58 18.95 1.68 -5.59
C GLY A 58 20.41 2.00 -5.93
N LYS A 59 21.03 3.01 -5.31
CA LYS A 59 22.48 3.30 -5.45
C LYS A 59 23.38 2.50 -4.51
N ARG A 60 22.78 1.83 -3.53
CA ARG A 60 23.43 0.99 -2.52
C ARG A 60 22.50 -0.17 -2.16
N PRO A 61 23.00 -1.25 -1.54
CA PRO A 61 22.18 -2.37 -1.10
C PRO A 61 20.89 -1.94 -0.39
N VAL A 62 19.75 -2.49 -0.82
CA VAL A 62 18.41 -2.24 -0.29
C VAL A 62 17.81 -3.54 0.22
N ILE A 63 17.25 -3.49 1.43
CA ILE A 63 16.38 -4.54 1.97
C ILE A 63 14.98 -3.94 2.10
N TRP A 64 14.00 -4.60 1.50
CA TRP A 64 12.60 -4.16 1.52
C TRP A 64 11.86 -4.84 2.66
N ILE A 65 11.19 -4.07 3.50
CA ILE A 65 10.31 -4.59 4.54
C ILE A 65 8.92 -4.08 4.23
N THR A 66 8.00 -4.99 3.91
CA THR A 66 6.70 -4.64 3.36
C THR A 66 5.57 -5.28 4.16
N HIS A 67 4.43 -4.61 4.21
CA HIS A 67 3.23 -5.10 4.87
C HIS A 67 2.02 -4.99 3.95
N SER A 68 1.15 -6.01 3.96
CA SER A 68 -0.11 -6.03 3.22
C SER A 68 0.11 -5.64 1.75
N MET A 69 -0.62 -4.65 1.25
CA MET A 69 -0.54 -4.14 -0.13
C MET A 69 0.84 -3.60 -0.51
N GLY A 70 1.63 -3.11 0.44
CA GLY A 70 2.98 -2.60 0.17
C GLY A 70 3.89 -3.66 -0.45
N GLY A 71 3.66 -4.94 -0.14
CA GLY A 71 4.41 -6.03 -0.76
C GLY A 71 4.08 -6.21 -2.24
N LEU A 72 2.84 -5.99 -2.66
CA LEU A 72 2.46 -6.03 -4.07
C LEU A 72 3.04 -4.83 -4.83
N LEU A 73 3.01 -3.64 -4.22
CA LEU A 73 3.61 -2.44 -4.81
C LEU A 73 5.11 -2.61 -5.04
N VAL A 74 5.85 -3.14 -4.06
CA VAL A 74 7.29 -3.36 -4.22
C VAL A 74 7.57 -4.45 -5.26
N LYS A 75 6.74 -5.50 -5.36
CA LYS A 75 6.87 -6.49 -6.44
C LYS A 75 6.73 -5.82 -7.82
N GLN A 76 5.68 -5.03 -8.02
CA GLN A 76 5.46 -4.33 -9.28
C GLN A 76 6.61 -3.35 -9.58
N LEU A 77 7.05 -2.60 -8.58
CA LEU A 77 8.19 -1.69 -8.70
C LEU A 77 9.48 -2.41 -9.11
N LEU A 78 9.77 -3.58 -8.53
CA LEU A 78 10.97 -4.36 -8.88
C LEU A 78 10.89 -4.95 -10.28
N LEU A 79 9.70 -5.32 -10.76
CA LEU A 79 9.46 -5.73 -12.15
C LEU A 79 9.69 -4.56 -13.12
N LEU A 80 9.13 -3.38 -12.81
CA LEU A 80 9.38 -2.17 -13.60
C LEU A 80 10.86 -1.78 -13.63
N ALA A 81 11.55 -1.97 -12.50
CA ALA A 81 12.98 -1.72 -12.41
C ALA A 81 13.81 -2.72 -13.22
N SER A 82 13.41 -4.01 -13.31
CA SER A 82 14.15 -5.02 -14.08
C SER A 82 14.06 -4.81 -15.59
N ASP A 83 12.96 -4.22 -16.07
CA ASP A 83 12.78 -3.91 -17.49
C ASP A 83 13.45 -2.60 -17.91
N SER A 84 14.00 -1.86 -16.95
CA SER A 84 14.76 -0.63 -17.17
C SER A 84 16.27 -0.88 -16.98
N GLU A 85 17.12 -0.07 -17.62
CA GLU A 85 18.60 -0.08 -17.45
C GLU A 85 19.07 0.35 -16.04
N GLU A 86 18.23 0.18 -15.01
CA GLU A 86 18.41 0.82 -13.72
C GLU A 86 18.87 -0.09 -12.59
N CYS A 87 19.73 0.46 -11.73
CA CYS A 87 20.39 -0.26 -10.65
C CYS A 87 19.49 -0.68 -9.47
N MET A 88 18.19 -0.34 -9.47
CA MET A 88 17.34 -0.57 -8.30
C MET A 88 17.06 -2.07 -8.06
N SER A 89 16.81 -2.83 -9.12
CA SER A 89 16.68 -4.29 -9.08
C SER A 89 18.00 -4.93 -8.63
N ASP A 90 19.13 -4.55 -9.25
CA ASP A 90 20.47 -5.10 -8.97
C ASP A 90 20.94 -4.89 -7.53
N ASN A 91 20.57 -3.76 -6.92
CA ASN A 91 20.92 -3.45 -5.55
C ASN A 91 19.86 -3.88 -4.53
N SER A 92 18.75 -4.49 -4.96
CA SER A 92 17.80 -5.12 -4.05
C SER A 92 18.35 -6.45 -3.55
N ARG A 93 18.77 -6.50 -2.29
CA ARG A 93 19.43 -7.68 -1.70
C ARG A 93 18.48 -8.61 -0.95
N GLY A 94 17.28 -8.14 -0.64
CA GLY A 94 16.28 -8.97 0.01
C GLY A 94 14.95 -8.25 0.17
N ILE A 95 13.89 -9.03 0.35
CA ILE A 95 12.54 -8.55 0.62
C ILE A 95 11.87 -9.42 1.68
N ILE A 96 11.20 -8.77 2.62
CA ILE A 96 10.40 -9.38 3.68
C ILE A 96 8.95 -8.96 3.46
N PHE A 97 8.06 -9.95 3.37
CA PHE A 97 6.63 -9.75 3.19
C PHE A 97 5.87 -10.12 4.47
N TYR A 98 5.17 -9.15 5.05
CA TYR A 98 4.26 -9.36 6.17
C TYR A 98 2.81 -9.29 5.69
N SER A 99 2.05 -10.38 5.81
CA SER A 99 0.61 -10.41 5.49
C SER A 99 0.27 -9.94 4.07
N THR A 100 1.20 -10.08 3.11
CA THR A 100 0.97 -9.65 1.72
C THR A 100 0.13 -10.69 0.97
N PRO A 101 -0.99 -10.29 0.34
CA PRO A 101 -1.85 -11.21 -0.41
C PRO A 101 -1.25 -11.53 -1.80
N HIS A 102 -0.19 -12.34 -1.82
CA HIS A 102 0.62 -12.60 -3.03
C HIS A 102 -0.13 -13.17 -4.24
N GLN A 103 -1.18 -13.95 -4.00
CA GLN A 103 -2.01 -14.59 -5.04
C GLN A 103 -3.37 -13.88 -5.18
N GLY A 104 -3.45 -12.64 -4.73
CA GLY A 104 -4.72 -12.03 -4.35
C GLY A 104 -5.19 -12.56 -2.99
N SER A 105 -6.27 -11.99 -2.47
CA SER A 105 -6.93 -12.55 -1.30
C SER A 105 -8.15 -13.34 -1.75
N ILE A 106 -8.29 -14.60 -1.31
CA ILE A 106 -9.52 -15.39 -1.46
C ILE A 106 -10.73 -14.60 -0.93
N VAL A 107 -10.47 -13.76 0.07
CA VAL A 107 -11.36 -12.81 0.71
C VAL A 107 -11.91 -11.76 -0.28
N ALA A 108 -11.09 -11.22 -1.20
CA ALA A 108 -11.55 -10.35 -2.30
C ALA A 108 -12.34 -11.09 -3.38
N SER A 109 -12.15 -12.40 -3.52
CA SER A 109 -12.89 -13.23 -4.49
C SER A 109 -14.28 -13.66 -4.01
N TYR A 110 -14.58 -13.61 -2.70
CA TYR A 110 -15.79 -14.30 -2.18
C TYR A 110 -16.77 -13.53 -1.30
N SER A 111 -16.53 -12.31 -0.81
CA SER A 111 -17.46 -11.82 0.22
C SER A 111 -17.48 -10.32 0.44
N SER A 112 -18.67 -9.73 0.47
CA SER A 112 -18.94 -8.39 1.02
C SER A 112 -18.39 -8.23 2.46
N GLN A 113 -18.15 -9.34 3.16
CA GLN A 113 -17.61 -9.46 4.51
C GLN A 113 -16.10 -9.13 4.58
N ALA A 114 -15.34 -9.45 3.52
CA ALA A 114 -13.96 -9.00 3.31
C ALA A 114 -13.80 -7.49 3.39
N ARG A 115 -14.77 -6.77 2.79
CA ARG A 115 -14.78 -5.31 2.71
C ARG A 115 -14.86 -4.69 4.10
N TYR A 116 -15.54 -5.33 5.05
CA TYR A 116 -15.62 -4.87 6.44
C TYR A 116 -14.33 -5.09 7.24
N LEU A 117 -13.49 -6.04 6.82
CA LEU A 117 -12.18 -6.28 7.44
C LEU A 117 -11.08 -5.40 6.84
N LEU A 118 -11.17 -5.10 5.54
CA LEU A 118 -10.16 -4.33 4.81
C LEU A 118 -10.42 -2.82 4.77
N LEU A 119 -11.67 -2.35 4.89
CA LEU A 119 -11.96 -0.92 5.00
C LEU A 119 -11.82 -0.48 6.47
N PRO A 120 -11.08 0.61 6.77
CA PRO A 120 -11.03 1.12 8.14
C PRO A 120 -12.44 1.50 8.61
N SER A 121 -12.88 0.84 9.68
CA SER A 121 -14.28 0.64 10.06
C SER A 121 -14.85 1.70 11.01
N VAL A 122 -14.60 3.00 10.75
CA VAL A 122 -15.10 4.06 11.65
C VAL A 122 -15.95 5.14 10.97
N GLN A 123 -15.70 5.53 9.72
CA GLN A 123 -16.53 6.54 9.04
C GLN A 123 -17.81 5.98 8.37
N VAL A 124 -17.87 4.67 8.10
CA VAL A 124 -19.08 4.04 7.53
C VAL A 124 -20.18 3.84 8.58
N LYS A 125 -19.82 3.77 9.88
CA LYS A 125 -20.80 3.66 10.98
C LYS A 125 -21.51 4.97 11.28
N GLU A 126 -20.90 6.13 11.04
CA GLU A 126 -21.56 7.43 11.27
C GLU A 126 -22.51 7.83 10.15
N LEU A 127 -22.29 7.38 8.91
CA LEU A 127 -23.18 7.70 7.78
C LEU A 127 -24.43 6.81 7.67
N THR A 128 -24.52 5.71 8.44
CA THR A 128 -25.77 4.92 8.53
C THR A 128 -26.67 5.35 9.70
N GLN A 129 -26.14 6.07 10.70
CA GLN A 129 -26.94 6.63 11.81
C GLN A 129 -27.32 8.10 11.64
N GLY A 130 -26.82 8.78 10.61
CA GLY A 130 -27.00 10.23 10.42
C GLY A 130 -28.17 10.72 9.56
N ASN A 131 -29.18 9.90 9.22
CA ASN A 131 -30.36 10.42 8.47
C ASN A 131 -31.70 9.74 8.79
N ALA A 132 -31.85 9.08 9.93
CA ALA A 132 -33.13 8.58 10.43
C ALA A 132 -33.55 9.25 11.74
N SER A 133 -33.53 10.59 11.78
CA SER A 133 -34.24 11.38 12.80
C SER A 133 -34.19 12.86 12.42
N LYS A 134 -35.12 13.30 11.57
CA LYS A 134 -35.65 14.67 11.52
C LYS A 134 -36.75 14.74 10.46
N TYR A 135 -37.92 14.19 10.78
CA TYR A 135 -39.24 14.76 10.44
C TYR A 135 -40.26 14.04 11.33
N GLY A 136 -40.41 14.54 12.55
CA GLY A 136 -41.67 14.42 13.24
C GLY A 136 -42.62 15.43 12.62
N HIS A 137 -43.82 15.00 12.22
CA HIS A 137 -45.04 15.60 12.70
C HIS A 137 -46.22 14.67 12.42
N LEU A 138 -46.82 14.26 13.53
CA LEU A 138 -48.15 13.68 13.66
C LEU A 138 -49.18 14.48 12.87
N ILE A 139 -49.92 13.81 11.99
CA ILE A 139 -51.39 13.74 12.02
C ILE A 139 -51.77 12.29 11.71
#